data_AF-A0A7S2H5Q7-F1
#
_entry.id   AF-A0A7S2H5Q7-F1
#
_cell.length_a   1.000
_cell.length_b   1.000
_cell.length_c   1.000
_cell.angle_alpha   90.00
_cell.angle_beta   90.00
_cell.angle_gamma   90.00
#
_symmetry.space_group_name_H-M   'P 1'
#
loop_
_entity.id
_entity.type
_entity.pdbx_description
1 polymer ?
#
loop_
_entity_poly.entity_id
_entity_poly.type
_entity_poly.pdbx_seq_one_letter_code
_entity_poly.pdbx_strand_id
1 'polypeptide(L)'
;STSGTVMVHAIKEYPTGELYHGFNTMDGALDPHLLHRMVDDHRVLLDALCGGAAAWHKPRDALLPPHPKPQPLSPESALCTRKLQEPLIDHAERRPSSIALVDCAAGVEITYEEYAWRVSAVASAISAAAAKTAACISHEIMPTSSSLALLSALSSTDEENHNAAVPPPTPPTLPSAQLTPEEGGTTTTITTTNRLVAVVMGKSWHQVVSIVAVLQAGNFAYLPVNTDAWPRARIEAVLRAGNVAAIVTTRAGLQEMPWLQQQPIIMGAKGGGGGEVGGAVERSSPPHLVSLP
;
A
#
# COMPACT_ATOMS: atom_id res chain seq x y z
N SER A 1 -2.96 5.68 -43.66
CA SER A 1 -2.61 5.77 -42.23
C SER A 1 -3.45 4.75 -41.47
N THR A 2 -2.83 3.89 -40.68
CA THR A 2 -3.54 2.93 -39.80
C THR A 2 -4.23 3.74 -38.70
N SER A 3 -5.51 3.48 -38.44
CA SER A 3 -6.27 4.21 -37.41
C SER A 3 -5.55 4.12 -36.06
N GLY A 4 -5.21 5.26 -35.47
CA GLY A 4 -4.52 5.36 -34.17
C GLY A 4 -2.99 5.43 -34.20
N THR A 5 -2.35 5.44 -35.38
CA THR A 5 -0.88 5.63 -35.46
C THR A 5 -0.51 7.10 -35.30
N VAL A 6 0.16 7.44 -34.18
CA VAL A 6 0.60 8.81 -33.84
C VAL A 6 2.00 9.15 -34.36
N MET A 7 2.83 8.13 -34.62
CA MET A 7 4.20 8.28 -35.12
C MET A 7 4.60 7.07 -35.97
N VAL A 8 5.33 7.33 -37.05
CA VAL A 8 5.96 6.32 -37.91
C VAL A 8 7.45 6.61 -37.96
N HIS A 9 8.27 5.64 -37.57
CA HIS A 9 9.71 5.67 -37.81
C HIS A 9 10.00 5.04 -39.18
N ALA A 10 10.47 5.84 -40.13
CA ALA A 10 10.75 5.44 -41.49
C ALA A 10 12.26 5.35 -41.72
N ILE A 11 12.70 4.22 -42.26
CA ILE A 11 14.10 3.97 -42.63
C ILE A 11 14.13 3.59 -44.11
N LYS A 12 15.07 4.18 -44.86
CA LYS A 12 15.27 3.91 -46.28
C LYS A 12 16.74 3.97 -46.65
N GLU A 13 17.23 2.92 -47.28
CA GLU A 13 18.58 2.86 -47.83
C GLU A 13 18.57 3.28 -49.31
N TYR A 14 19.59 4.02 -49.73
CA TYR A 14 19.81 4.40 -51.12
C TYR A 14 20.94 3.57 -51.74
N PRO A 15 20.93 3.34 -53.07
CA PRO A 15 22.01 2.65 -53.76
C PRO A 15 23.39 3.31 -53.62
N THR A 16 23.44 4.57 -53.19
CA THR A 16 24.66 5.32 -52.86
C THR A 16 25.31 4.87 -51.54
N GLY A 17 24.64 4.00 -50.77
CA GLY A 17 25.05 3.60 -49.41
C GLY A 17 24.59 4.59 -48.33
N GLU A 18 23.82 5.61 -48.69
CA GLU A 18 23.25 6.56 -47.73
C GLU A 18 21.97 6.01 -47.10
N LEU A 19 21.80 6.29 -45.81
CA LEU A 19 20.60 5.96 -45.05
C LEU A 19 19.78 7.22 -44.79
N TYR A 20 18.50 7.19 -45.16
CA TYR A 20 17.51 8.12 -44.65
C TYR A 20 16.78 7.49 -43.48
N HIS A 21 16.71 8.22 -42.37
CA HIS A 21 15.84 7.90 -41.25
C HIS A 21 14.97 9.12 -40.92
N GLY A 22 13.73 8.91 -40.51
CA GLY A 22 12.82 10.01 -40.18
C GLY A 22 11.68 9.56 -39.27
N PHE A 23 11.19 10.49 -38.46
CA PHE A 23 10.03 10.30 -37.62
C PHE A 23 8.89 11.15 -38.16
N ASN A 24 7.88 10.51 -38.74
CA ASN A 24 6.66 11.17 -39.20
C ASN A 24 5.63 11.11 -38.08
N THR A 25 5.23 12.26 -37.57
CA THR A 25 4.28 12.37 -36.45
C THR A 25 2.99 13.02 -36.92
N MET A 26 1.88 12.68 -36.27
CA MET A 26 0.67 13.49 -36.39
C MET A 26 0.92 14.88 -35.80
N ASP A 27 0.38 15.93 -36.44
CA ASP A 27 0.55 17.30 -35.97
C ASP A 27 0.00 17.47 -34.55
N GLY A 28 0.80 18.08 -33.68
CA GLY A 28 0.47 18.31 -32.28
C GLY A 28 0.46 17.04 -31.39
N ALA A 29 0.77 15.86 -31.93
CA ALA A 29 0.80 14.63 -31.14
C ALA A 29 2.01 14.54 -30.19
N LEU A 30 3.11 15.23 -30.50
CA LEU A 30 4.32 15.29 -29.70
C LEU A 30 4.80 16.74 -29.54
N ASP A 31 5.37 17.04 -28.37
CA ASP A 31 6.07 18.30 -28.16
C ASP A 31 7.25 18.43 -29.14
N PRO A 32 7.44 19.59 -29.81
CA PRO A 32 8.52 19.76 -30.78
C PRO A 32 9.93 19.54 -30.20
N HIS A 33 10.19 19.95 -28.95
CA HIS A 33 11.50 19.77 -28.32
C HIS A 33 11.75 18.28 -28.02
N LEU A 34 10.71 17.56 -27.61
CA LEU A 34 10.79 16.10 -27.46
C LEU A 34 11.09 15.42 -28.80
N LEU A 35 10.39 15.81 -29.88
CA LEU A 35 10.61 15.23 -31.21
C LEU A 35 12.03 15.49 -31.71
N HIS A 36 12.53 16.73 -31.57
CA HIS A 36 13.92 17.06 -31.93
C HIS A 36 14.92 16.22 -31.14
N ARG A 37 14.73 16.10 -29.82
CA ARG A 37 15.60 15.30 -28.98
C ARG A 37 15.58 13.81 -29.36
N MET A 38 14.42 13.26 -29.71
CA MET A 38 14.29 11.87 -30.18
C MET A 38 15.08 11.63 -31.47
N VAL A 39 15.04 12.58 -32.41
CA VAL A 39 15.81 12.50 -33.67
C VAL A 39 17.31 12.56 -33.38
N ASP A 40 17.75 13.47 -32.51
CA ASP A 40 19.16 13.64 -32.15
C ASP A 40 19.71 12.41 -31.42
N ASP A 41 19.00 11.90 -30.41
CA ASP A 41 19.39 10.70 -29.67
C ASP A 41 19.42 9.47 -30.60
N HIS A 42 18.49 9.37 -31.57
CA HIS A 42 18.50 8.30 -32.56
C HIS A 42 19.76 8.33 -33.43
N ARG A 43 20.18 9.53 -33.88
CA ARG A 43 21.43 9.70 -34.64
C ARG A 43 22.65 9.28 -33.83
N VAL A 44 22.75 9.75 -32.58
CA VAL A 44 23.86 9.39 -31.69
C VAL A 44 23.91 7.89 -31.45
N LEU A 45 22.75 7.24 -31.28
CA LEU A 45 22.68 5.79 -31.13
C LEU A 45 23.18 5.06 -32.38
N LEU A 46 22.74 5.47 -33.58
CA LEU A 46 23.18 4.86 -34.83
C LEU A 46 24.70 5.00 -35.01
N ASP A 47 25.25 6.19 -34.80
CA ASP A 47 26.69 6.44 -34.88
C ASP A 47 27.47 5.56 -33.88
N ALA A 48 26.96 5.44 -32.64
CA ALA A 48 27.59 4.60 -31.62
C ALA A 48 27.58 3.10 -32.00
N LEU A 49 26.48 2.61 -32.58
CA LEU A 49 26.35 1.22 -33.03
C LEU A 49 27.24 0.91 -34.25
N CYS A 50 27.51 1.90 -35.10
CA CYS A 50 28.47 1.80 -36.20
C CYS A 50 29.93 1.71 -35.73
N GLY A 51 30.22 2.01 -34.46
CA GLY A 51 31.57 1.92 -33.88
C GLY A 51 32.14 0.50 -33.71
N GLY A 52 31.38 -0.54 -34.06
CA GLY A 52 31.83 -1.93 -34.12
C GLY A 52 30.89 -2.91 -33.41
N ALA A 53 31.06 -4.21 -33.66
CA ALA A 53 30.16 -5.26 -33.14
C ALA A 53 30.00 -5.25 -31.62
N ALA A 54 31.05 -4.87 -30.87
CA ALA A 54 30.99 -4.77 -29.41
C ALA A 54 30.01 -3.68 -28.90
N ALA A 55 29.71 -2.65 -29.70
CA ALA A 55 28.78 -1.59 -29.32
C ALA A 55 27.35 -2.11 -29.13
N TRP A 56 26.94 -3.14 -29.89
CA TRP A 56 25.63 -3.77 -29.81
C TRP A 56 25.36 -4.48 -28.47
N HIS A 57 26.41 -4.77 -27.70
CA HIS A 57 26.32 -5.40 -26.39
C HIS A 57 26.44 -4.40 -25.23
N LYS A 58 26.68 -3.11 -25.52
CA LYS A 58 26.74 -2.09 -24.48
C LYS A 58 25.33 -1.74 -23.99
N PRO A 59 25.16 -1.41 -22.70
CA PRO A 59 23.90 -0.89 -22.21
C PRO A 59 23.59 0.47 -22.86
N ARG A 60 22.30 0.77 -23.04
CA ARG A 60 21.82 2.03 -23.63
C ARG A 60 22.48 3.27 -23.02
N ASP A 61 22.63 3.29 -21.70
CA ASP A 61 23.17 4.46 -20.98
C ASP A 61 24.67 4.70 -21.25
N ALA A 62 25.37 3.71 -21.84
CA ALA A 62 26.73 3.86 -22.34
C ALA A 62 26.80 4.25 -23.83
N LEU A 63 25.68 4.20 -24.55
CA LEU A 63 25.56 4.53 -25.98
C LEU A 63 24.94 5.92 -26.20
N LEU A 64 24.15 6.41 -25.25
CA LEU A 64 23.46 7.70 -25.33
C LEU A 64 24.03 8.71 -24.32
N PRO A 65 23.97 10.02 -24.62
CA PRO A 65 24.30 11.05 -23.66
C PRO A 65 23.38 10.96 -22.44
N PRO A 66 23.87 11.22 -21.22
CA PRO A 66 23.03 11.21 -20.03
C PRO A 66 21.93 12.26 -20.16
N HIS A 67 20.69 11.88 -19.85
CA HIS A 67 19.61 12.85 -19.74
C HIS A 67 19.81 13.69 -18.47
N PRO A 68 19.54 15.02 -18.54
CA PRO A 68 19.56 15.85 -17.35
C PRO A 68 18.57 15.28 -16.33
N LYS A 69 19.01 15.10 -15.09
CA LYS A 69 18.12 14.68 -14.01
C LYS A 69 17.03 15.76 -13.84
N PRO A 70 15.74 15.40 -13.80
CA PRO A 70 14.68 16.36 -13.52
C PRO A 70 14.98 17.09 -12.22
N GLN A 71 14.98 18.42 -12.26
CA GLN A 71 15.11 19.22 -11.05
C GLN A 71 13.72 19.42 -10.45
N PRO A 72 13.54 19.20 -9.13
CA PRO A 72 12.30 19.55 -8.46
C PRO A 72 11.91 21.00 -8.73
N LEU A 73 10.64 21.24 -9.06
CA LEU A 73 10.11 22.60 -9.25
C LEU A 73 10.11 23.41 -7.95
N SER A 74 10.03 22.72 -6.81
CA SER A 74 9.97 23.30 -5.47
C SER A 74 11.26 23.04 -4.71
N PRO A 75 11.71 23.97 -3.85
CA PRO A 75 12.84 23.74 -2.97
C PRO A 75 12.54 22.57 -2.02
N GLU A 76 13.60 21.92 -1.54
CA GLU A 76 13.47 20.90 -0.50
C GLU A 76 12.83 21.51 0.75
N SER A 77 11.76 20.89 1.21
CA SER A 77 11.07 21.23 2.45
C SER A 77 11.27 20.12 3.46
N ALA A 78 11.51 20.47 4.73
CA ALA A 78 11.55 19.50 5.81
C ALA A 78 10.25 18.69 5.84
N LEU A 79 10.37 17.36 5.79
CA LEU A 79 9.23 16.46 5.90
C LEU A 79 8.77 16.38 7.36
N CYS A 80 7.46 16.41 7.56
CA CYS A 80 6.89 16.13 8.88
C CYS A 80 7.10 14.66 9.23
N THR A 81 7.68 14.38 10.39
CA THR A 81 7.95 13.02 10.88
C THR A 81 6.79 12.41 11.67
N ARG A 82 5.72 13.19 11.88
CA ARG A 82 4.51 12.73 12.57
C ARG A 82 3.74 11.73 11.72
N LYS A 83 3.04 10.81 12.37
CA LYS A 83 2.15 9.88 11.67
C LYS A 83 0.96 10.63 11.09
N LEU A 84 0.43 10.13 9.96
CA LEU A 84 -0.66 10.75 9.21
C LEU A 84 -1.90 11.06 10.07
N GLN A 85 -2.25 10.15 10.98
CA GLN A 85 -3.43 10.27 11.82
C GLN A 85 -3.28 11.25 13.00
N GLU A 86 -2.06 11.54 13.44
CA GLU A 86 -1.84 12.33 14.67
C GLU A 86 -2.42 13.74 14.56
N PRO A 87 -2.20 14.53 13.49
CA PRO A 87 -2.81 15.85 13.38
C PRO A 87 -4.35 15.83 13.41
N LEU A 88 -4.99 14.76 12.89
CA LEU A 88 -6.44 14.60 12.94
C LEU A 88 -6.94 14.39 14.38
N ILE A 89 -6.19 13.62 15.18
CA ILE A 89 -6.52 13.41 16.60
C ILE A 89 -6.30 14.70 17.40
N ASP A 90 -5.22 15.44 17.16
CA ASP A 90 -4.98 16.74 17.82
C ASP A 90 -6.12 17.75 17.57
N HIS A 91 -6.84 17.63 16.46
CA HIS A 91 -7.98 18.50 16.16
C HIS A 91 -9.18 18.22 17.07
N ALA A 92 -9.36 16.99 17.56
CA ALA A 92 -10.41 16.68 18.52
C ALA A 92 -10.18 17.37 19.87
N GLU A 93 -8.93 17.56 20.29
CA GLU A 93 -8.59 18.30 21.50
C GLU A 93 -8.71 19.81 21.30
N ARG A 94 -8.24 20.32 20.15
CA ARG A 94 -8.21 21.77 19.88
C ARG A 94 -9.56 22.35 19.48
N ARG A 95 -10.38 21.58 18.76
CA ARG A 95 -11.65 22.03 18.14
C ARG A 95 -12.70 20.90 18.13
N PRO A 96 -13.09 20.37 19.30
CA PRO A 96 -13.96 19.18 19.40
C PRO A 96 -15.27 19.30 18.62
N SER A 97 -15.92 20.47 18.68
CA SER A 97 -17.24 20.70 18.05
C SER A 97 -17.17 21.09 16.57
N SER A 98 -15.98 21.23 15.97
CA SER A 98 -15.86 21.49 14.53
C SER A 98 -16.16 20.24 13.71
N ILE A 99 -16.75 20.40 12.53
CA ILE A 99 -17.05 19.28 11.63
C ILE A 99 -15.74 18.71 11.05
N ALA A 100 -15.55 17.40 11.19
CA ALA A 100 -14.42 16.63 10.68
C ALA A 100 -14.77 15.85 9.40
N LEU A 101 -15.97 15.26 9.35
CA LEU A 101 -16.44 14.48 8.21
C LEU A 101 -17.85 14.91 7.82
N VAL A 102 -18.09 14.95 6.52
CA VAL A 102 -19.40 15.14 5.91
C VAL A 102 -19.62 14.01 4.92
N ASP A 103 -20.69 13.26 5.11
CA ASP A 103 -21.17 12.25 4.15
C ASP A 103 -22.51 12.71 3.59
N CYS A 104 -22.46 13.37 2.43
CA CYS A 104 -23.64 13.92 1.79
C CYS A 104 -24.66 12.85 1.38
N ALA A 105 -24.21 11.63 1.06
CA ALA A 105 -25.09 10.54 0.67
C ALA A 105 -25.89 10.01 1.86
N ALA A 106 -25.27 9.97 3.04
CA ALA A 106 -25.92 9.57 4.28
C ALA A 106 -26.63 10.73 5.00
N GLY A 107 -26.40 11.99 4.60
CA GLY A 107 -26.87 13.17 5.31
C GLY A 107 -26.25 13.31 6.71
N VAL A 108 -25.00 12.90 6.87
CA VAL A 108 -24.31 12.83 8.16
C VAL A 108 -23.18 13.83 8.22
N GLU A 109 -23.14 14.61 9.30
CA GLU A 109 -22.00 15.42 9.71
C GLU A 109 -21.45 14.91 11.03
N ILE A 110 -20.13 14.79 11.14
CA ILE A 110 -19.44 14.23 12.31
C ILE A 110 -18.44 15.26 12.80
N THR A 111 -18.52 15.61 14.09
CA THR A 111 -17.55 16.51 14.74
C THR A 111 -16.21 15.82 14.97
N TYR A 112 -15.13 16.57 15.19
CA TYR A 112 -13.83 15.98 15.52
C TYR A 112 -13.86 15.15 16.80
N GLU A 113 -14.62 15.55 17.81
CA GLU A 113 -14.80 14.78 19.05
C GLU A 113 -15.44 13.42 18.77
N GLU A 114 -16.57 13.42 18.04
CA GLU A 114 -17.29 12.19 17.75
C GLU A 114 -16.50 11.29 16.78
N TYR A 115 -15.79 11.90 15.82
CA TYR A 115 -14.85 11.21 14.94
C TYR A 115 -13.75 10.48 15.73
N ALA A 116 -13.08 11.18 16.65
CA ALA A 116 -12.00 10.61 17.45
C ALA A 116 -12.50 9.48 18.36
N TRP A 117 -13.68 9.65 18.98
CA TRP A 117 -14.32 8.59 19.77
C TRP A 117 -14.57 7.33 18.91
N ARG A 118 -15.15 7.49 17.71
CA ARG A 118 -15.41 6.38 16.78
C ARG A 118 -14.13 5.69 16.31
N VAL A 119 -13.10 6.46 15.96
CA VAL A 119 -11.77 5.94 15.58
C VAL A 119 -11.16 5.14 16.72
N SER A 120 -11.19 5.67 17.94
CA SER A 120 -10.65 4.99 19.14
C SER A 120 -11.38 3.68 19.44
N ALA A 121 -12.71 3.65 19.28
CA ALA A 121 -13.50 2.44 19.49
C ALA A 121 -13.14 1.34 18.47
N VAL A 122 -13.03 1.69 17.18
CA VAL A 122 -12.65 0.72 16.13
C VAL A 122 -11.20 0.29 16.28
N ALA A 123 -10.27 1.20 16.60
CA ALA A 123 -8.86 0.89 16.82
C ALA A 123 -8.68 -0.09 17.98
N SER A 124 -9.43 0.12 19.08
CA SER A 124 -9.45 -0.79 20.23
C SER A 124 -9.94 -2.19 19.85
N ALA A 125 -10.98 -2.27 19.02
CA ALA A 125 -11.49 -3.54 18.51
C ALA A 125 -10.48 -4.27 17.60
N ILE A 126 -9.75 -3.52 16.76
CA ILE A 126 -8.66 -4.06 15.93
C ILE A 126 -7.58 -4.68 16.80
N SER A 127 -7.07 -3.94 17.79
CA SER A 127 -6.04 -4.42 18.70
C SER A 127 -6.48 -5.69 19.45
N ALA A 128 -7.74 -5.75 19.90
CA ALA A 128 -8.29 -6.92 20.59
C ALA A 128 -8.39 -8.15 19.67
N ALA A 129 -8.93 -7.99 18.44
CA ALA A 129 -9.03 -9.08 17.46
C ALA A 129 -7.65 -9.63 17.06
N ALA A 130 -6.68 -8.72 16.92
CA ALA A 130 -5.32 -9.06 16.54
C ALA A 130 -4.56 -9.78 17.67
N ALA A 131 -4.79 -9.42 18.94
CA ALA A 131 -4.25 -10.15 20.09
C ALA A 131 -4.81 -11.57 20.18
N LYS A 132 -6.11 -11.76 19.94
CA LYS A 132 -6.75 -13.08 19.90
C LYS A 132 -6.18 -13.97 18.79
N THR A 133 -5.98 -13.41 17.61
CA THR A 133 -5.39 -14.14 16.47
C THR A 133 -3.96 -14.58 16.75
N ALA A 134 -3.15 -13.71 17.36
CA ALA A 134 -1.79 -14.07 17.77
C ALA A 134 -1.76 -15.20 18.82
N ALA A 135 -2.67 -15.16 19.80
CA ALA A 135 -2.77 -16.21 20.83
C ALA A 135 -3.17 -17.58 20.24
N CYS A 136 -4.08 -17.62 19.27
CA CYS A 136 -4.45 -18.86 18.57
C CYS A 136 -3.25 -19.47 17.81
N ILE A 137 -2.49 -18.65 17.09
CA ILE A 137 -1.30 -19.11 16.35
C ILE A 137 -0.24 -19.67 17.32
N SER A 138 -0.04 -19.02 18.48
CA SER A 138 0.88 -19.54 19.51
C SER A 138 0.41 -20.84 20.16
N HIS A 139 -0.89 -21.16 20.13
CA HIS A 139 -1.43 -22.40 20.69
C HIS A 139 -1.38 -23.59 19.71
N GLU A 140 -1.43 -23.33 18.40
CA GLU A 140 -1.22 -24.36 17.37
C GLU A 140 0.26 -24.78 17.25
N ILE A 141 1.19 -23.91 17.65
CA ILE A 141 2.62 -24.24 17.78
C ILE A 141 2.87 -24.83 19.17
N MET A 142 2.32 -26.03 19.44
CA MET A 142 2.85 -26.89 20.51
C MET A 142 4.17 -27.49 20.01
N PRO A 143 5.28 -27.40 20.79
CA PRO A 143 6.51 -28.07 20.41
C PRO A 143 6.33 -29.57 20.68
N THR A 144 6.07 -30.37 19.65
CA THR A 144 6.50 -31.76 19.71
C THR A 144 8.04 -31.73 19.83
N SER A 145 8.60 -32.45 20.81
CA SER A 145 10.02 -32.50 21.19
C SER A 145 11.06 -32.78 20.07
N SER A 146 10.70 -32.74 18.80
CA SER A 146 11.59 -33.00 17.67
C SER A 146 12.20 -31.74 17.02
N SER A 147 11.77 -30.53 17.38
CA SER A 147 12.19 -29.31 16.64
C SER A 147 13.45 -28.61 17.15
N LEU A 148 14.07 -29.08 18.24
CA LEU A 148 15.37 -28.58 18.73
C LEU A 148 16.58 -29.35 18.16
N ALA A 149 16.35 -30.39 17.35
CA ALA A 149 17.44 -31.16 16.74
C ALA A 149 17.91 -30.60 15.38
N LEU A 150 17.09 -29.78 14.70
CA LEU A 150 17.40 -29.36 13.32
C LEU A 150 18.28 -28.11 13.21
N LEU A 151 18.45 -27.34 14.29
CA LEU A 151 19.23 -26.10 14.30
C LEU A 151 20.70 -26.29 14.71
N SER A 152 21.11 -27.48 15.14
CA SER A 152 22.53 -27.79 15.45
C SER A 152 23.25 -28.58 14.36
N ALA A 153 22.59 -28.90 13.23
CA ALA A 153 23.12 -29.81 12.20
C ALA A 153 23.56 -29.13 10.89
N LEU A 154 23.49 -27.80 10.77
CA LEU A 154 23.89 -27.08 9.55
C LEU A 154 25.28 -26.42 9.63
N SER A 155 26.15 -26.93 10.50
CA SER A 155 27.57 -26.54 10.55
C SER A 155 28.45 -27.77 10.44
N SER A 156 28.49 -28.41 9.26
CA SER A 156 29.63 -29.18 8.75
C SER A 156 29.25 -29.97 7.49
N THR A 157 29.82 -29.61 6.34
CA THR A 157 30.73 -30.46 5.53
C THR A 157 30.87 -29.87 4.12
N ASP A 158 32.12 -29.56 3.76
CA ASP A 158 32.63 -29.51 2.40
C ASP A 158 32.71 -30.93 1.83
N GLU A 159 32.35 -31.15 0.56
CA GLU A 159 33.29 -31.54 -0.52
C GLU A 159 32.57 -31.89 -1.85
N GLU A 160 33.19 -31.38 -2.92
CA GLU A 160 33.30 -31.87 -4.31
C GLU A 160 32.18 -32.71 -4.96
N ASN A 161 31.60 -32.16 -6.04
CA ASN A 161 31.56 -32.89 -7.32
C ASN A 161 31.53 -31.95 -8.54
N HIS A 162 32.29 -32.35 -9.54
CA HIS A 162 32.63 -31.68 -10.78
C HIS A 162 31.57 -31.98 -11.86
N ASN A 163 30.80 -30.99 -12.32
CA ASN A 163 30.30 -31.02 -13.70
C ASN A 163 29.92 -29.62 -14.21
N ALA A 164 30.42 -29.29 -15.39
CA ALA A 164 30.36 -27.98 -16.01
C ALA A 164 28.99 -27.70 -16.65
N ALA A 165 28.33 -26.63 -16.20
CA ALA A 165 27.27 -25.94 -16.94
C ALA A 165 27.35 -24.44 -16.64
N VAL A 166 27.40 -23.62 -17.69
CA VAL A 166 27.59 -22.17 -17.66
C VAL A 166 26.36 -21.47 -17.03
N PRO A 167 26.51 -20.62 -15.98
CA PRO A 167 25.39 -19.90 -15.38
C PRO A 167 25.03 -18.60 -16.16
N PRO A 168 23.77 -18.13 -16.07
CA PRO A 168 23.33 -16.87 -16.70
C PRO A 168 23.89 -15.62 -15.97
N PRO A 169 23.94 -14.45 -16.64
CA PRO A 169 24.58 -13.25 -16.08
C PRO A 169 23.82 -12.66 -14.88
N THR A 170 24.56 -12.31 -13.85
CA THR A 170 24.12 -11.66 -12.60
C THR A 170 23.60 -10.24 -12.86
N PRO A 171 22.47 -9.81 -12.26
CA PRO A 171 22.03 -8.41 -12.33
C PRO A 171 22.99 -7.48 -11.54
N PRO A 172 23.11 -6.19 -11.94
CA PRO A 172 24.04 -5.26 -11.32
C PRO A 172 23.65 -4.92 -9.87
N THR A 173 24.61 -5.09 -8.97
CA THR A 173 24.55 -4.65 -7.57
C THR A 173 24.53 -3.12 -7.50
N LEU A 174 23.45 -2.54 -6.98
CA LEU A 174 23.42 -1.12 -6.59
C LEU A 174 24.40 -0.87 -5.42
N PRO A 175 25.17 0.21 -5.40
CA PRO A 175 26.05 0.52 -4.27
C PRO A 175 25.22 0.84 -3.03
N SER A 176 25.39 0.02 -1.98
CA SER A 176 24.91 0.30 -0.64
C SER A 176 25.52 1.60 -0.13
N ALA A 177 24.70 2.63 0.08
CA ALA A 177 25.09 3.82 0.82
C ALA A 177 25.49 3.38 2.24
N GLN A 178 26.77 3.55 2.58
CA GLN A 178 27.23 3.34 3.94
C GLN A 178 26.73 4.47 4.83
N LEU A 179 25.68 4.19 5.60
CA LEU A 179 25.33 4.93 6.80
C LEU A 179 26.22 4.38 7.93
N THR A 180 27.09 5.25 8.46
CA THR A 180 27.88 4.99 9.67
C THR A 180 26.94 4.75 10.86
N PRO A 181 27.20 3.77 11.74
CA PRO A 181 26.35 3.49 12.88
C PRO A 181 26.69 4.44 14.03
N GLU A 182 25.77 5.33 14.38
CA GLU A 182 25.73 5.99 15.68
C GLU A 182 25.23 4.98 16.72
N GLU A 183 26.04 4.76 17.75
CA GLU A 183 25.81 3.81 18.84
C GLU A 183 24.66 4.24 19.78
N GLY A 184 23.93 3.24 20.29
CA GLY A 184 23.09 3.41 21.49
C GLY A 184 21.59 3.40 21.24
N GLY A 185 21.01 2.25 20.89
CA GLY A 185 19.57 2.06 20.84
C GLY A 185 19.21 0.60 21.08
N THR A 186 18.44 0.35 22.14
CA THR A 186 17.86 -0.93 22.53
C THR A 186 17.45 -1.76 21.30
N THR A 187 18.00 -2.97 21.16
CA THR A 187 17.59 -3.96 20.17
C THR A 187 16.10 -4.29 20.38
N THR A 188 15.24 -3.48 19.78
CA THR A 188 13.85 -3.84 19.56
C THR A 188 13.89 -4.78 18.38
N THR A 189 13.79 -6.08 18.66
CA THR A 189 13.52 -7.10 17.65
C THR A 189 12.26 -6.67 16.89
N ILE A 190 12.43 -6.07 15.71
CA ILE A 190 11.32 -5.77 14.80
C ILE A 190 10.88 -7.12 14.25
N THR A 191 9.92 -7.75 14.93
CA THR A 191 9.25 -8.94 14.41
C THR A 191 8.38 -8.47 13.24
N THR A 192 8.91 -8.56 12.02
CA THR A 192 8.31 -8.16 10.74
C THR A 192 7.13 -9.05 10.34
N THR A 193 6.10 -9.12 11.17
CA THR A 193 4.80 -9.61 10.72
C THR A 193 4.10 -8.43 10.05
N ASN A 194 3.98 -8.46 8.73
CA ASN A 194 3.14 -7.52 7.99
C ASN A 194 1.69 -7.75 8.43
N ARG A 195 1.14 -6.92 9.33
CA ARG A 195 -0.21 -7.11 9.88
C ARG A 195 -1.19 -6.26 9.08
N LEU A 196 -1.75 -6.84 8.02
CA LEU A 196 -2.79 -6.19 7.24
C LEU A 196 -4.15 -6.33 7.93
N VAL A 197 -4.96 -5.26 7.89
CA VAL A 197 -6.38 -5.29 8.25
C VAL A 197 -7.18 -4.90 7.02
N ALA A 198 -8.06 -5.78 6.54
CA ALA A 198 -8.89 -5.47 5.39
C ALA A 198 -10.01 -4.51 5.78
N VAL A 199 -10.26 -3.50 4.96
CA VAL A 199 -11.44 -2.63 5.07
C VAL A 199 -12.38 -3.01 3.94
N VAL A 200 -13.43 -3.77 4.25
CA VAL A 200 -14.37 -4.39 3.30
C VAL A 200 -15.73 -3.72 3.45
N MET A 201 -15.94 -2.61 2.74
CA MET A 201 -17.18 -1.84 2.73
C MET A 201 -17.21 -0.90 1.52
N GLY A 202 -18.39 -0.44 1.12
CA GLY A 202 -18.57 0.62 0.12
C GLY A 202 -18.09 1.99 0.64
N LYS A 203 -18.02 2.96 -0.28
CA LYS A 203 -17.64 4.34 0.06
C LYS A 203 -18.64 4.94 1.06
N SER A 204 -18.16 5.33 2.24
CA SER A 204 -18.95 5.99 3.28
C SER A 204 -18.03 6.61 4.35
N TRP A 205 -18.58 7.43 5.24
CA TRP A 205 -17.82 7.91 6.40
C TRP A 205 -17.26 6.78 7.29
N HIS A 206 -17.92 5.61 7.34
CA HIS A 206 -17.44 4.44 8.06
C HIS A 206 -16.08 3.96 7.52
N GLN A 207 -15.86 4.08 6.21
CA GLN A 207 -14.59 3.70 5.58
C GLN A 207 -13.46 4.61 6.06
N VAL A 208 -13.71 5.92 6.13
CA VAL A 208 -12.72 6.91 6.60
C VAL A 208 -12.35 6.62 8.06
N VAL A 209 -13.34 6.42 8.93
CA VAL A 209 -13.12 6.05 10.34
C VAL A 209 -12.33 4.74 10.45
N SER A 210 -12.65 3.74 9.63
CA SER A 210 -11.99 2.44 9.66
C SER A 210 -10.52 2.53 9.24
N ILE A 211 -10.21 3.29 8.18
CA ILE A 211 -8.83 3.50 7.71
C ILE A 211 -8.00 4.16 8.82
N VAL A 212 -8.50 5.24 9.41
CA VAL A 212 -7.76 5.95 10.46
C VAL A 212 -7.66 5.12 11.73
N ALA A 213 -8.67 4.31 12.07
CA ALA A 213 -8.61 3.37 13.17
C ALA A 213 -7.53 2.28 12.99
N VAL A 214 -7.34 1.78 11.76
CA VAL A 214 -6.24 0.84 11.45
C VAL A 214 -4.88 1.49 11.70
N LEU A 215 -4.70 2.73 11.25
CA LEU A 215 -3.46 3.48 11.48
C LEU A 215 -3.25 3.80 12.97
N GLN A 216 -4.33 4.14 13.69
CA GLN A 216 -4.31 4.45 15.12
C GLN A 216 -3.97 3.22 15.98
N ALA A 217 -4.35 2.02 15.53
CA ALA A 217 -3.95 0.77 16.18
C ALA A 217 -2.43 0.48 16.10
N GLY A 218 -1.66 1.32 15.37
CA GLY A 218 -0.21 1.49 15.51
C GLY A 218 0.64 0.47 14.76
N ASN A 219 0.18 -0.77 14.64
CA ASN A 219 0.96 -1.89 14.08
C ASN A 219 0.33 -2.50 12.82
N PHE A 220 -0.61 -1.80 12.17
CA PHE A 220 -1.35 -2.31 11.03
C PHE A 220 -1.30 -1.36 9.84
N ALA A 221 -1.33 -1.95 8.65
CA ALA A 221 -1.67 -1.24 7.42
C ALA A 221 -3.04 -1.71 6.92
N TYR A 222 -3.80 -0.79 6.32
CA TYR A 222 -5.13 -1.12 5.81
C TYR A 222 -5.03 -1.70 4.40
N LEU A 223 -5.81 -2.75 4.12
CA LEU A 223 -6.00 -3.31 2.80
C LEU A 223 -7.40 -2.92 2.30
N PRO A 224 -7.52 -1.93 1.40
CA PRO A 224 -8.82 -1.51 0.90
C PRO A 224 -9.41 -2.56 -0.06
N VAL A 225 -10.68 -2.90 0.13
CA VAL A 225 -11.40 -3.83 -0.75
C VAL A 225 -12.58 -3.10 -1.39
N ASN A 226 -12.60 -3.09 -2.72
CA ASN A 226 -13.69 -2.48 -3.49
C ASN A 226 -14.86 -3.47 -3.62
N THR A 227 -15.87 -3.28 -2.77
CA THR A 227 -17.06 -4.14 -2.73
C THR A 227 -18.05 -3.85 -3.85
N ASP A 228 -18.01 -2.65 -4.45
CA ASP A 228 -18.94 -2.24 -5.50
C ASP A 228 -18.54 -2.81 -6.88
N ALA A 229 -17.24 -3.00 -7.12
CA ALA A 229 -16.71 -3.38 -8.44
C ALA A 229 -16.12 -4.80 -8.51
N TRP A 230 -15.72 -5.40 -7.40
CA TRP A 230 -15.01 -6.69 -7.44
C TRP A 230 -15.94 -7.88 -7.22
N PRO A 231 -15.88 -8.92 -8.07
CA PRO A 231 -16.57 -10.16 -7.79
C PRO A 231 -15.98 -10.85 -6.55
N ARG A 232 -16.81 -11.64 -5.86
CA ARG A 232 -16.43 -12.37 -4.63
C ARG A 232 -15.09 -13.10 -4.75
N ALA A 233 -14.87 -13.86 -5.83
CA ALA A 233 -13.64 -14.63 -6.02
C ALA A 233 -12.37 -13.76 -5.98
N ARG A 234 -12.45 -12.52 -6.49
CA ARG A 234 -11.34 -11.56 -6.42
C ARG A 234 -11.13 -11.06 -5.00
N ILE A 235 -12.21 -10.78 -4.27
CA ILE A 235 -12.12 -10.36 -2.86
C ILE A 235 -11.47 -11.47 -2.04
N GLU A 236 -11.94 -12.72 -2.17
CA GLU A 236 -11.37 -13.88 -1.50
C GLU A 236 -9.88 -14.06 -1.82
N ALA A 237 -9.49 -13.91 -3.10
CA ALA A 237 -8.09 -13.99 -3.51
C ALA A 237 -7.23 -12.90 -2.86
N VAL A 238 -7.71 -11.66 -2.80
CA VAL A 238 -6.99 -10.53 -2.17
C VAL A 238 -6.88 -10.71 -0.66
N LEU A 239 -7.95 -11.14 0.02
CA LEU A 239 -7.93 -11.40 1.46
C LEU A 239 -6.95 -12.54 1.81
N ARG A 240 -6.94 -13.61 1.01
CA ARG A 240 -6.03 -14.74 1.17
C ARG A 240 -4.58 -14.34 0.90
N ALA A 241 -4.31 -13.65 -0.20
CA ALA A 241 -2.96 -13.20 -0.55
C ALA A 241 -2.43 -12.17 0.45
N GLY A 242 -3.31 -11.33 1.01
CA GLY A 242 -2.96 -10.34 2.03
C GLY A 242 -2.74 -10.93 3.42
N ASN A 243 -3.09 -12.20 3.66
CA ASN A 243 -3.01 -12.85 4.97
C ASN A 243 -3.48 -11.94 6.11
N VAL A 244 -4.69 -11.39 5.96
CA VAL A 244 -5.17 -10.30 6.82
C VAL A 244 -5.44 -10.80 8.24
N ALA A 245 -5.04 -10.00 9.23
CA ALA A 245 -5.25 -10.32 10.65
C ALA A 245 -6.72 -10.15 11.07
N ALA A 246 -7.46 -9.28 10.38
CA ALA A 246 -8.88 -9.06 10.61
C ALA A 246 -9.53 -8.35 9.41
N ILE A 247 -10.86 -8.35 9.39
CA ILE A 247 -11.69 -7.61 8.45
C ILE A 247 -12.52 -6.58 9.22
N VAL A 248 -12.47 -5.31 8.82
CA VAL A 248 -13.37 -4.27 9.26
C VAL A 248 -14.47 -4.09 8.21
N THR A 249 -15.73 -4.26 8.60
CA THR A 249 -16.91 -4.10 7.74
C THR A 249 -18.08 -3.48 8.50
N THR A 250 -19.11 -3.00 7.81
CA THR A 250 -20.34 -2.50 8.46
C THR A 250 -21.33 -3.64 8.70
N ARG A 251 -22.37 -3.40 9.50
CA ARG A 251 -23.45 -4.39 9.70
C ARG A 251 -24.19 -4.71 8.40
N ALA A 252 -24.49 -3.69 7.60
CA ALA A 252 -25.09 -3.87 6.29
C ALA A 252 -24.17 -4.69 5.37
N GLY A 253 -22.87 -4.36 5.32
CA GLY A 253 -21.90 -5.11 4.52
C GLY A 253 -21.80 -6.59 4.91
N LEU A 254 -21.87 -6.90 6.22
CA LEU A 254 -21.87 -8.29 6.68
C LEU A 254 -23.17 -9.05 6.32
N GLN A 255 -24.31 -8.34 6.26
CA GLN A 255 -25.58 -8.92 5.81
C GLN A 255 -25.58 -9.20 4.31
N GLU A 256 -24.98 -8.31 3.51
CA GLU A 256 -24.83 -8.48 2.06
C GLU A 256 -23.79 -9.55 1.71
N MET A 257 -22.75 -9.68 2.54
CA MET A 257 -21.66 -10.64 2.35
C MET A 257 -21.49 -11.55 3.58
N PRO A 258 -22.45 -12.45 3.90
CA PRO A 258 -22.37 -13.32 5.07
C PRO A 258 -21.15 -14.25 5.06
N TRP A 259 -20.62 -14.55 3.88
CA TRP A 259 -19.44 -15.39 3.70
C TRP A 259 -18.15 -14.79 4.33
N LEU A 260 -18.12 -13.50 4.66
CA LEU A 260 -17.01 -12.87 5.37
C LEU A 260 -16.82 -13.41 6.79
N GLN A 261 -17.86 -13.99 7.41
CA GLN A 261 -17.82 -14.53 8.78
C GLN A 261 -16.79 -15.63 9.00
N GLN A 262 -16.22 -16.18 7.93
CA GLN A 262 -15.15 -17.18 7.98
C GLN A 262 -13.79 -16.60 8.43
N GLN A 263 -13.71 -15.29 8.68
CA GLN A 263 -12.51 -14.56 9.10
C GLN A 263 -12.79 -13.77 10.41
N PRO A 264 -11.77 -13.31 11.15
CA PRO A 264 -11.98 -12.43 12.30
C PRO A 264 -12.66 -11.11 11.87
N ILE A 265 -13.91 -10.89 12.29
CA ILE A 265 -14.70 -9.71 11.91
C ILE A 265 -14.69 -8.64 13.00
N ILE A 266 -14.45 -7.40 12.58
CA ILE A 266 -14.58 -6.18 13.36
C ILE A 266 -15.71 -5.36 12.75
N MET A 267 -16.70 -5.04 13.57
CA MET A 267 -17.79 -4.17 13.16
C MET A 267 -17.31 -2.72 13.15
N GLY A 268 -17.50 -2.04 12.02
CA GLY A 268 -17.24 -0.62 11.87
C GLY A 268 -18.06 0.21 12.86
N ALA A 269 -17.63 1.46 13.06
CA ALA A 269 -18.23 2.38 14.03
C ALA A 269 -19.76 2.41 13.90
N LYS A 270 -20.48 2.29 15.01
CA LYS A 270 -21.94 2.32 15.00
C LYS A 270 -22.41 3.72 14.55
N GLY A 271 -23.30 3.79 13.56
CA GLY A 271 -24.04 5.01 13.26
C GLY A 271 -24.94 5.37 14.44
N GLY A 272 -24.60 6.44 15.15
CA GLY A 272 -25.46 7.04 16.15
C GLY A 272 -26.30 8.13 15.50
N GLY A 273 -27.55 7.81 15.15
CA GLY A 273 -28.60 8.82 15.08
C GLY A 273 -29.04 9.14 16.51
N GLY A 274 -29.20 10.42 16.84
CA GLY A 274 -29.60 10.87 18.17
C GLY A 274 -30.98 10.35 18.60
N GLY A 275 -31.18 10.23 19.91
CA GLY A 275 -32.49 10.08 20.55
C GLY A 275 -32.75 8.76 21.28
N GLU A 276 -32.62 8.83 22.60
CA GLU A 276 -33.29 8.05 23.67
C GLU A 276 -32.98 6.57 23.99
N VAL A 277 -32.40 6.43 25.21
CA VAL A 277 -32.78 5.56 26.34
C VAL A 277 -32.71 4.03 26.20
N GLY A 278 -31.65 3.47 26.79
CA GLY A 278 -31.74 2.78 28.09
C GLY A 278 -32.16 1.30 28.16
N GLY A 279 -31.25 0.49 28.74
CA GLY A 279 -31.57 -0.63 29.63
C GLY A 279 -31.21 -2.03 29.11
N ALA A 280 -30.63 -2.95 29.89
CA ALA A 280 -30.19 -2.91 31.29
C ALA A 280 -29.41 -4.20 31.63
N VAL A 281 -28.44 -4.07 32.55
CA VAL A 281 -28.12 -4.97 33.68
C VAL A 281 -27.43 -4.06 34.70
N GLU A 282 -27.79 -3.86 35.98
CA GLU A 282 -28.88 -4.28 36.86
C GLU A 282 -28.75 -3.39 38.12
N ARG A 283 -29.87 -2.99 38.74
CA ARG A 283 -30.17 -3.10 40.20
C ARG A 283 -31.28 -2.13 40.65
N SER A 284 -32.29 -2.73 41.28
CA SER A 284 -33.26 -2.22 42.27
C SER A 284 -34.16 -1.02 41.94
N SER A 285 -35.48 -1.29 41.89
CA SER A 285 -36.61 -0.35 41.90
C SER A 285 -36.76 0.46 43.22
N PRO A 286 -37.75 1.38 43.35
CA PRO A 286 -37.74 2.78 42.93
C PRO A 286 -38.00 3.71 44.15
N PRO A 287 -38.21 5.05 44.00
CA PRO A 287 -39.62 5.47 43.83
C PRO A 287 -39.88 6.82 43.11
N HIS A 288 -41.16 6.99 42.75
CA HIS A 288 -41.95 8.23 42.54
C HIS A 288 -41.77 9.10 41.26
N LEU A 289 -42.88 9.13 40.50
CA LEU A 289 -43.51 10.25 39.77
C LEU A 289 -42.81 11.62 39.79
N VAL A 290 -42.80 12.30 38.64
CA VAL A 290 -43.67 13.46 38.31
C VAL A 290 -43.46 13.85 36.83
N SER A 291 -44.58 14.19 36.18
CA SER A 291 -44.71 14.66 34.79
C SER A 291 -44.22 16.10 34.56
N LEU A 292 -43.67 16.34 33.35
CA LEU A 292 -43.83 17.51 32.45
C LEU A 292 -43.36 18.90 32.95
N PRO A 293 -43.19 19.91 32.08
CA PRO A 293 -43.63 20.09 30.68
C PRO A 293 -42.60 19.80 29.58
#